data_AF-A0A0V1A174-F1
#
_entry.id   AF-A0A0V1A174-F1
#
_cell.length_a   1.000
_cell.length_b   1.000
_cell.length_c   1.000
_cell.angle_alpha   90.00
_cell.angle_beta   90.00
_cell.angle_gamma   90.00
#
_symmetry.space_group_name_H-M   'P 1'
#
loop_
_entity.id
_entity.type
_entity.pdbx_description
1 polymer ?
#
loop_
_entity_poly.entity_id
_entity_poly.type
_entity_poly.pdbx_seq_one_letter_code
_entity_poly.pdbx_strand_id
1 'polypeptide(L)'
;MTTKQLPVYTYPAIPNLIKFLINLFYEREAFIIRGIDIGKCTALWSSVEYLKSKIPDEVNVSVHVSTNPKLNFLRRNFEYKYVAQEI
;
A
#
# COMPACT_ATOMS: atom_id res chain seq x y z
N MET A 1 4.20 10.54 -21.66
CA MET A 1 4.83 9.51 -20.81
C MET A 1 4.14 8.21 -21.12
N THR A 2 4.86 7.24 -21.69
CA THR A 2 4.28 5.94 -22.03
C THR A 2 4.16 5.13 -20.74
N THR A 3 2.95 4.75 -20.35
CA THR A 3 2.73 3.85 -19.22
C THR A 3 3.29 2.46 -19.56
N LYS A 4 4.43 2.08 -18.98
CA LYS A 4 4.93 0.69 -19.04
C LYS A 4 3.93 -0.18 -18.28
N GLN A 5 3.29 -1.11 -18.97
CA GLN A 5 2.45 -2.12 -18.33
C GLN A 5 3.34 -3.08 -17.55
N LEU A 6 3.06 -3.26 -16.25
CA LEU A 6 3.80 -4.20 -15.42
C LEU A 6 3.35 -5.64 -15.71
N PRO A 7 4.26 -6.63 -15.69
CA PRO A 7 3.88 -8.04 -15.74
C PRO A 7 2.98 -8.39 -14.56
N VAL A 8 1.94 -9.19 -14.82
CA VAL A 8 0.93 -9.60 -13.83
C VAL A 8 0.95 -11.11 -13.71
N TYR A 9 1.10 -11.61 -12.48
CA TYR A 9 1.09 -13.03 -12.17
C TYR A 9 -0.08 -13.33 -11.21
N THR A 10 -0.79 -14.43 -11.42
CA THR A 10 -2.02 -14.74 -10.65
C THR A 10 -1.87 -16.03 -9.86
N TYR A 11 -2.06 -15.97 -8.55
CA TYR A 11 -2.15 -17.14 -7.67
C TYR A 11 -3.56 -17.77 -7.75
N PRO A 12 -3.72 -19.11 -7.69
CA PRO A 12 -2.72 -20.14 -7.44
C PRO A 12 -2.02 -20.70 -8.69
N ALA A 13 -2.16 -20.08 -9.87
CA ALA A 13 -1.52 -20.55 -11.11
C ALA A 13 0.03 -20.53 -11.06
N ILE A 14 0.61 -20.07 -9.95
CA ILE A 14 2.03 -20.14 -9.61
C ILE A 14 2.24 -21.35 -8.67
N PRO A 15 2.70 -22.51 -9.16
CA PRO A 15 2.74 -23.76 -8.38
C PRO A 15 3.74 -23.72 -7.21
N ASN A 16 4.76 -22.87 -7.29
CA ASN A 16 5.74 -22.66 -6.22
C ASN A 16 6.04 -21.16 -6.09
N LEU A 17 5.22 -20.47 -5.31
CA LEU A 17 5.28 -19.03 -5.13
C LEU A 17 6.67 -18.55 -4.64
N ILE A 18 7.29 -19.28 -3.72
CA ILE A 18 8.60 -18.90 -3.16
C ILE A 18 9.68 -18.95 -4.24
N LYS A 19 9.82 -20.07 -4.95
CA LYS A 19 10.80 -20.21 -6.03
C LYS A 19 10.57 -19.18 -7.14
N PHE A 20 9.29 -18.96 -7.47
CA PHE A 20 8.90 -17.96 -8.46
C PHE A 20 9.29 -16.54 -8.04
N LEU A 21 9.02 -16.14 -6.80
CA LEU A 21 9.42 -14.84 -6.25
C LEU A 21 10.93 -14.67 -6.23
N ILE A 22 11.68 -15.68 -5.81
CA ILE A 22 13.16 -15.66 -5.81
C ILE A 22 13.67 -15.35 -7.22
N ASN A 23 13.16 -16.02 -8.25
CA ASN A 23 13.54 -15.77 -9.63
C ASN A 23 13.21 -14.33 -10.06
N LEU A 24 12.01 -13.83 -9.74
CA LEU A 24 11.64 -12.45 -10.04
C LEU A 24 12.52 -11.41 -9.35
N PHE A 25 12.98 -11.67 -8.13
CA PHE A 25 13.92 -10.78 -7.44
C PHE A 25 15.25 -10.66 -8.19
N TYR A 26 15.71 -11.73 -8.85
CA TYR A 26 16.93 -11.68 -9.67
C TYR A 26 16.77 -10.83 -10.94
N GLU A 27 15.57 -10.83 -11.55
CA GLU A 27 15.26 -10.02 -12.73
C GLU A 27 15.22 -8.51 -12.44
N ARG A 28 15.07 -8.11 -11.16
CA ARG A 28 15.02 -6.71 -10.70
C ARG A 28 13.98 -5.83 -11.43
N GLU A 29 12.95 -6.46 -11.99
CA GLU A 29 11.83 -5.75 -12.61
C GLU A 29 10.63 -5.64 -11.67
N ALA A 30 9.88 -4.54 -11.78
CA ALA A 30 8.62 -4.39 -11.07
C ALA A 30 7.54 -5.30 -11.66
N PHE A 31 6.73 -5.92 -10.81
CA PHE A 31 5.65 -6.83 -11.20
C PHE A 31 4.46 -6.72 -10.23
N ILE A 32 3.31 -7.26 -10.64
CA ILE A 32 2.10 -7.34 -9.82
C ILE A 32 1.76 -8.81 -9.58
N ILE A 33 1.41 -9.17 -8.35
CA ILE A 33 0.79 -10.46 -8.04
C ILE A 33 -0.67 -10.26 -7.64
N ARG A 34 -1.55 -11.04 -8.25
CA ARG A 34 -3.00 -11.07 -7.97
C ARG A 34 -3.39 -12.40 -7.33
N GLY A 35 -4.47 -12.38 -6.55
CA GLY A 35 -5.07 -13.59 -5.99
C GLY A 35 -4.32 -14.21 -4.82
N ILE A 36 -3.24 -13.58 -4.31
CA ILE A 36 -2.63 -14.00 -3.05
C ILE A 36 -3.59 -13.67 -1.92
N ASP A 37 -3.84 -14.66 -1.06
CA ASP A 37 -4.49 -14.46 0.22
C ASP A 37 -3.50 -13.77 1.19
N ILE A 38 -3.76 -12.50 1.50
CA ILE A 38 -3.00 -11.71 2.48
C ILE A 38 -3.68 -11.70 3.87
N GLY A 39 -4.65 -12.58 4.06
CA GLY A 39 -5.42 -12.75 5.29
C GLY A 39 -6.72 -11.96 5.31
N LYS A 40 -7.37 -12.00 6.49
CA LYS A 40 -8.71 -11.46 6.70
C LYS A 40 -8.82 -9.94 6.53
N CYS A 41 -7.71 -9.20 6.44
CA CYS A 41 -7.73 -7.74 6.28
C CYS A 41 -8.51 -7.30 5.03
N THR A 42 -8.45 -8.08 3.94
CA THR A 42 -9.19 -7.78 2.71
C THR A 42 -10.71 -7.80 2.89
N ALA A 43 -11.22 -8.63 3.80
CA ALA A 43 -12.64 -8.71 4.15
C ALA A 43 -13.03 -7.78 5.30
N LEU A 44 -12.11 -7.54 6.24
CA LEU A 44 -12.38 -6.79 7.47
C LEU A 44 -12.16 -5.28 7.31
N TRP A 45 -11.14 -4.85 6.58
CA TRP A 45 -10.80 -3.43 6.37
C TRP A 45 -11.66 -2.83 5.26
N SER A 46 -12.97 -3.13 5.31
CA SER A 46 -13.93 -2.79 4.27
C SER A 46 -14.51 -1.38 4.44
N SER A 47 -14.47 -0.81 5.64
CA SER A 47 -15.03 0.52 5.93
C SER A 47 -14.11 1.36 6.82
N VAL A 48 -14.28 2.67 6.73
CA VAL A 48 -13.55 3.65 7.56
C VAL A 48 -13.90 3.46 9.04
N GLU A 49 -15.15 3.13 9.35
CA GLU A 49 -15.66 2.91 10.71
C GLU A 49 -15.03 1.66 11.33
N TYR A 50 -14.91 0.56 10.57
CA TYR A 50 -14.20 -0.62 11.05
C TYR A 50 -12.76 -0.26 11.40
N LEU A 51 -12.05 0.43 10.50
CA LEU A 51 -10.67 0.84 10.73
C LEU A 51 -10.54 1.70 11.99
N LYS A 52 -11.38 2.74 12.15
CA LYS A 52 -11.43 3.57 13.36
C LYS A 52 -11.71 2.76 14.63
N SER A 53 -12.64 1.81 14.58
CA SER A 53 -12.98 0.95 15.74
C SER A 53 -11.83 0.03 16.19
N LYS A 54 -10.83 -0.20 15.33
CA LYS A 54 -9.66 -1.04 15.63
C LYS A 54 -8.41 -0.24 15.99
N ILE A 55 -8.44 1.08 15.81
CA ILE A 55 -7.33 1.96 16.13
C ILE A 55 -7.60 2.57 17.53
N PRO A 56 -6.69 2.41 18.49
CA PRO A 56 -6.80 3.09 19.79
C PRO A 56 -6.76 4.61 19.63
N ASP A 57 -7.48 5.33 20.49
CA ASP A 57 -7.59 6.80 20.40
C ASP A 57 -6.26 7.53 20.58
N GLU A 58 -5.31 6.90 21.29
CA GLU A 58 -3.99 7.45 21.61
C GLU A 58 -2.96 7.29 20.49
N VAL A 59 -3.33 6.68 19.35
CA VAL A 59 -2.40 6.47 18.24
C VAL A 59 -2.24 7.76 17.43
N ASN A 60 -1.15 8.48 17.71
CA ASN A 60 -0.71 9.61 16.90
C ASN A 60 0.04 9.14 15.66
N VAL A 61 -0.48 9.46 14.47
CA VAL A 61 0.19 9.16 13.20
C VAL A 61 0.67 10.43 12.52
N SER A 62 1.89 10.36 11.97
CA SER A 62 2.43 11.44 11.13
C SER A 62 1.81 11.35 9.74
N VAL A 63 1.24 12.47 9.27
CA VAL A 63 0.60 12.57 7.95
C VAL A 63 1.19 13.73 7.16
N HIS A 64 1.31 13.54 5.85
CA HIS A 64 1.65 14.60 4.92
C HIS A 64 0.40 15.34 4.49
N VAL A 65 0.38 16.66 4.64
CA VAL A 65 -0.73 17.53 4.22
C VAL A 65 -0.24 18.48 3.14
N SER A 66 -0.94 18.50 2.00
CA SER A 66 -0.66 19.40 0.89
C SER A 66 -1.95 19.81 0.20
N THR A 67 -2.00 21.06 -0.27
CA THR A 67 -3.06 21.54 -1.18
C THR A 67 -2.77 21.15 -2.64
N ASN A 68 -1.59 20.59 -2.93
CA ASN A 68 -1.19 20.17 -4.27
C ASN A 68 -1.25 18.64 -4.41
N PRO A 69 -1.90 18.09 -5.44
CA PRO A 69 -1.95 16.64 -5.65
C PRO A 69 -0.57 16.01 -5.96
N LYS A 70 0.43 16.81 -6.35
CA LYS A 70 1.81 16.36 -6.59
C LYS A 70 2.71 16.90 -5.50
N LEU A 71 3.10 16.02 -4.57
CA LEU A 71 4.11 16.34 -3.57
C LEU A 71 5.46 16.60 -4.24
N ASN A 72 6.14 17.64 -3.78
CA ASN A 72 7.45 18.07 -4.26
C ASN A 72 8.36 18.31 -3.07
N PHE A 73 9.33 17.42 -2.89
CA PHE A 73 10.27 17.43 -1.77
C PHE A 73 11.33 18.54 -1.89
N LEU A 74 11.70 18.95 -3.11
CA LEU A 74 12.65 20.05 -3.32
C LEU A 74 12.03 21.40 -2.92
N ARG A 75 10.77 21.60 -3.27
CA ARG A 75 10.02 22.82 -2.94
C ARG A 75 9.29 22.75 -1.59
N ARG A 76 9.28 21.57 -0.95
CA ARG A 76 8.57 21.29 0.30
C ARG A 76 7.14 21.83 0.31
N ASN A 77 6.38 21.51 -0.74
CA ASN A 77 4.99 21.98 -0.89
C ASN A 77 3.99 21.18 -0.02
N PHE A 78 4.44 20.64 1.10
CA PHE A 78 3.66 19.84 2.02
C PHE A 78 4.21 19.99 3.44
N GLU A 79 3.38 19.73 4.42
CA GLU A 79 3.72 19.81 5.83
C GLU A 79 3.50 18.45 6.51
N TYR A 80 4.26 18.18 7.56
CA TYR A 80 4.00 17.07 8.46
C TYR A 80 3.03 17.54 9.54
N LYS A 81 1.96 16.78 9.76
CA LYS A 81 1.07 16.96 10.90
C LYS A 81 0.96 15.64 11.66
N TYR A 82 0.65 15.73 12.94
CA TYR A 82 0.24 14.56 13.72
C TYR A 82 -1.27 14.62 13.87
N VAL A 83 -1.95 13.52 13.56
CA VAL A 83 -3.39 13.36 13.78
C VAL A 83 -3.62 12.25 14.79
N ALA A 84 -4.42 12.56 15.80
CA ALA A 84 -5.04 11.58 16.70
C ALA A 84 -6.44 11.26 16.17
N GLN A 85 -7.03 10.17 16.63
CA GLN A 85 -8.44 9.91 16.40
C GLN A 85 -9.27 10.98 17.15
N GLU A 86 -10.01 11.80 16.42
CA GLU A 86 -10.94 12.77 17.02
C GLU A 86 -12.13 12.00 17.65
N ILE A 87 -12.41 12.30 18.93
CA ILE A 87 -13.52 11.76 19.73
C ILE A 87 -14.87 12.20 19.15
#